data_AF-X0VIM9-F1
#
_entry.id   AF-X0VIM9-F1
#
_cell.length_a   1.000
_cell.length_b   1.000
_cell.length_c   1.000
_cell.angle_alpha   90.00
_cell.angle_beta   90.00
_cell.angle_gamma   90.00
#
_symmetry.space_group_name_H-M   'P 1'
#
loop_
_entity.id
_entity.type
_entity.pdbx_description
1 polymer ?
#
loop_
_entity_poly.entity_id
_entity_poly.type
_entity_poly.pdbx_seq_one_letter_code
_entity_poly.pdbx_strand_id
1 'polypeptide(L)'
;AQASAVTVREPAFGLPHIYGDTDLLLARETGREIAKDRLGQMMLMARVGRGTLYQAFALLDASTFYDDLEVRRTGYTSSELNNMFAKLPSDLQLQITEYCKGVNDTIEAVYAGSLPEPLEINLFKNTLGLGDDLFGNKTNISDQVDPNYAAAGGEWPNAGFQFTPEIAVAIAVLQIRQFGSASFDEPSRLTELNSLVDKFGATTGDEIWDDLNFLNDPLAPVTVPDGTTPGFGGPLAYHAEPESGPIALAAQFPHYDYEAALEPG
;
A
#
# COMPACT_ATOMS: atom_id res chain seq x y z
N ALA A 1 7.14 -35.77 19.82
CA ALA A 1 6.41 -34.55 20.17
C ALA A 1 5.51 -34.18 18.99
N GLN A 2 4.37 -33.53 19.23
CA GLN A 2 3.56 -32.96 18.15
C GLN A 2 4.27 -31.71 17.61
N ALA A 3 4.25 -31.50 16.29
CA ALA A 3 4.89 -30.33 15.68
C ALA A 3 4.28 -29.03 16.25
N SER A 4 5.13 -28.04 16.52
CA SER A 4 4.76 -26.82 17.23
C SER A 4 5.56 -25.60 16.78
N ALA A 5 5.09 -24.42 17.18
CA ALA A 5 5.88 -23.20 17.16
C ALA A 5 5.86 -22.55 18.55
N VAL A 6 6.95 -21.87 18.90
CA VAL A 6 7.13 -21.19 20.18
C VAL A 6 7.77 -19.83 19.96
N THR A 7 7.25 -18.83 20.67
CA THR A 7 7.85 -17.49 20.73
C THR A 7 8.63 -17.32 22.02
N VAL A 8 9.87 -16.87 21.90
CA VAL A 8 10.73 -16.42 23.01
C VAL A 8 10.93 -14.92 22.85
N ARG A 9 10.43 -14.12 23.79
CA ARG A 9 10.59 -12.66 23.76
C ARG A 9 11.86 -12.23 24.50
N GLU A 10 12.63 -11.34 23.88
CA GLU A 10 13.80 -10.74 24.51
C GLU A 10 13.37 -9.89 25.73
N PRO A 11 13.94 -10.09 26.92
CA PRO A 11 13.51 -9.37 28.12
C PRO A 11 13.67 -7.84 28.05
N ALA A 12 14.67 -7.33 27.33
CA ALA A 12 15.01 -5.91 27.33
C ALA A 12 14.05 -5.06 26.50
N PHE A 13 13.61 -5.58 25.35
CA PHE A 13 12.82 -4.83 24.36
C PHE A 13 11.52 -5.53 23.96
N GLY A 14 11.28 -6.75 24.44
CA GLY A 14 10.09 -7.53 24.12
C GLY A 14 10.10 -8.11 22.70
N LEU A 15 11.23 -8.08 21.98
CA LEU A 15 11.33 -8.54 20.60
C LEU A 15 11.04 -10.05 20.51
N PRO A 16 10.08 -10.50 19.67
CA PRO A 16 9.77 -11.91 19.53
C PRO A 16 10.78 -12.64 18.64
N HIS A 17 11.40 -13.68 19.18
CA HIS A 17 12.12 -14.70 18.41
C HIS A 17 11.23 -15.94 18.28
N ILE A 18 10.89 -16.30 17.04
CA ILE A 18 9.92 -17.35 16.77
C ILE A 18 10.64 -18.58 16.21
N TYR A 19 10.39 -19.73 16.84
CA TYR A 19 10.94 -21.02 16.44
C TYR A 19 9.78 -21.95 16.07
N GLY A 20 9.82 -22.57 14.89
CA GLY A 20 8.78 -23.49 14.44
C GLY A 20 9.36 -24.74 13.79
N ASP A 21 8.66 -25.86 13.92
CA ASP A 21 9.05 -27.13 13.30
C ASP A 21 8.80 -27.14 11.77
N THR A 22 7.96 -26.23 11.27
CA THR A 22 7.68 -26.04 9.84
C THR A 22 7.45 -24.56 9.50
N ASP A 23 7.64 -24.18 8.24
CA ASP A 23 7.42 -22.81 7.75
C ASP A 23 5.97 -22.34 7.94
N LEU A 24 5.00 -23.26 7.83
CA LEU A 24 3.58 -22.94 8.05
C LEU A 24 3.27 -22.62 9.52
N LEU A 25 3.85 -23.38 10.46
CA LEU A 25 3.72 -23.09 11.88
C LEU A 25 4.43 -21.78 12.25
N LEU A 26 5.59 -21.54 11.65
CA LEU A 26 6.32 -20.28 11.80
C LEU A 26 5.51 -19.08 11.28
N ALA A 27 4.87 -19.21 10.11
CA ALA A 27 4.05 -18.15 9.53
C ALA A 27 2.84 -17.81 10.42
N ARG A 28 2.12 -18.82 10.93
CA ARG A 28 0.99 -18.61 11.84
C ARG A 28 1.42 -17.97 13.16
N GLU A 29 2.53 -18.40 13.73
CA GLU A 29 3.05 -17.80 14.96
C GLU A 29 3.55 -16.37 14.71
N THR A 30 4.14 -16.08 13.55
CA THR A 30 4.52 -14.73 13.14
C THR A 30 3.30 -13.81 13.06
N GLY A 31 2.20 -14.27 12.44
CA GLY A 31 0.95 -13.52 12.41
C GLY A 31 0.41 -13.22 13.81
N ARG A 32 0.50 -14.18 14.74
CA ARG A 32 0.09 -13.98 16.14
C ARG A 32 0.90 -12.91 16.84
N GLU A 33 2.23 -13.00 16.78
CA GLU A 33 3.10 -12.06 17.49
C GLU A 33 3.05 -10.65 16.90
N ILE A 34 2.96 -10.51 15.57
CA ILE A 34 2.78 -9.20 14.95
C ILE A 34 1.44 -8.58 15.34
N ALA A 35 0.35 -9.35 15.37
CA ALA A 35 -0.94 -8.85 15.80
C ALA A 35 -0.92 -8.41 17.28
N LYS A 36 -0.26 -9.15 18.17
CA LYS A 36 -0.11 -8.74 19.59
C LYS A 36 0.55 -7.36 19.72
N ASP A 37 1.52 -7.06 18.86
CA ASP A 37 2.31 -5.84 18.96
C ASP A 37 1.74 -4.68 18.13
N ARG A 38 1.04 -4.95 17.03
CA ARG A 38 0.75 -3.96 15.96
C ARG A 38 -0.67 -3.99 15.41
N LEU A 39 -1.63 -4.61 16.09
CA LEU A 39 -3.00 -4.75 15.58
C LEU A 39 -3.61 -3.40 15.15
N GLY A 40 -3.46 -2.34 15.95
CA GLY A 40 -3.93 -0.99 15.59
C GLY A 40 -3.28 -0.43 14.32
N GLN A 41 -1.97 -0.61 14.16
CA GLN A 41 -1.25 -0.23 12.94
C GLN A 41 -1.74 -1.01 11.72
N MET A 42 -1.96 -2.32 11.87
CA MET A 42 -2.48 -3.18 10.80
C MET A 42 -3.88 -2.76 10.37
N MET A 43 -4.76 -2.45 11.33
CA MET A 43 -6.11 -1.94 11.06
C MET A 43 -6.05 -0.63 10.26
N LEU A 44 -5.22 0.32 10.69
CA LEU A 44 -5.04 1.58 9.98
C LEU A 44 -4.52 1.35 8.55
N MET A 45 -3.44 0.58 8.38
CA MET A 45 -2.85 0.33 7.08
C MET A 45 -3.79 -0.43 6.13
N ALA A 46 -4.57 -1.38 6.65
CA ALA A 46 -5.58 -2.07 5.86
C ALA A 46 -6.64 -1.09 5.34
N ARG A 47 -7.12 -0.19 6.19
CA ARG A 47 -8.14 0.79 5.82
C ARG A 47 -7.60 1.85 4.87
N VAL A 48 -6.36 2.32 5.05
CA VAL A 48 -5.68 3.16 4.05
C VAL A 48 -5.60 2.43 2.72
N GLY A 49 -5.05 1.20 2.70
CA GLY A 49 -4.78 0.46 1.47
C GLY A 49 -6.03 0.04 0.69
N ARG A 50 -7.19 0.00 1.36
CA ARG A 50 -8.50 -0.28 0.75
C ARG A 50 -9.33 0.99 0.47
N GLY A 51 -8.88 2.15 0.93
CA GLY A 51 -9.67 3.39 0.90
C GLY A 51 -10.96 3.27 1.70
N THR A 52 -10.87 2.94 2.99
CA THR A 52 -12.02 2.73 3.89
C THR A 52 -11.84 3.47 5.22
N LEU A 53 -10.95 4.46 5.24
CA LEU A 53 -10.68 5.30 6.40
C LEU A 53 -11.90 6.11 6.78
N TYR A 54 -12.65 6.66 5.82
CA TYR A 54 -13.81 7.50 6.11
C TYR A 54 -14.86 6.76 6.92
N GLN A 55 -15.09 5.47 6.63
CA GLN A 55 -16.01 4.64 7.42
C GLN A 55 -15.61 4.58 8.91
N ALA A 56 -14.30 4.59 9.20
CA ALA A 56 -13.79 4.52 10.57
C ALA A 56 -13.60 5.89 11.22
N PHE A 57 -13.16 6.89 10.46
CA PHE A 57 -12.59 8.12 10.99
C PHE A 57 -13.39 9.38 10.66
N ALA A 58 -14.49 9.33 9.91
CA ALA A 58 -15.26 10.51 9.54
C ALA A 58 -15.71 11.39 10.73
N LEU A 59 -15.92 10.79 11.91
CA LEU A 59 -16.28 11.50 13.14
C LEU A 59 -15.11 12.29 13.76
N LEU A 60 -13.88 11.92 13.42
CA LEU A 60 -12.64 12.54 13.89
C LEU A 60 -12.05 13.48 12.84
N ASP A 61 -12.10 13.09 11.57
CA ASP A 61 -11.63 13.87 10.44
C ASP A 61 -12.45 13.53 9.18
N ALA A 62 -13.25 14.48 8.71
CA ALA A 62 -14.06 14.29 7.51
C ALA A 62 -13.21 14.29 6.22
N SER A 63 -11.98 14.80 6.26
CA SER A 63 -11.10 14.89 5.08
C SER A 63 -10.60 13.54 4.59
N THR A 64 -10.66 12.49 5.42
CA THR A 64 -10.33 11.11 5.03
C THR A 64 -11.24 10.57 3.92
N PHE A 65 -12.34 11.26 3.61
CA PHE A 65 -13.14 11.01 2.41
C PHE A 65 -12.32 11.15 1.13
N TYR A 66 -11.48 12.18 1.04
CA TYR A 66 -10.64 12.42 -0.13
C TYR A 66 -9.51 11.39 -0.24
N ASP A 67 -8.97 10.94 0.90
CA ASP A 67 -8.00 9.83 0.92
C ASP A 67 -8.62 8.53 0.38
N ASP A 68 -9.85 8.22 0.81
CA ASP A 68 -10.58 7.05 0.33
C ASP A 68 -10.89 7.15 -1.18
N LEU A 69 -11.28 8.34 -1.67
CA LEU A 69 -11.49 8.57 -3.10
C LEU A 69 -10.20 8.33 -3.89
N GLU A 70 -9.08 8.88 -3.43
CA GLU A 70 -7.80 8.77 -4.12
C GLU A 70 -7.34 7.31 -4.22
N VAL A 71 -7.39 6.57 -3.11
CA VAL A 71 -7.00 5.16 -3.08
C VAL A 71 -7.90 4.32 -3.97
N ARG A 72 -9.21 4.59 -3.99
CA ARG A 72 -10.14 3.85 -4.87
C ARG A 72 -10.00 4.21 -6.34
N ARG A 73 -9.50 5.41 -6.66
CA ARG A 73 -9.23 5.87 -8.03
C ARG A 73 -7.96 5.26 -8.60
N THR A 74 -6.90 5.17 -7.81
CA THR A 74 -5.55 4.78 -8.29
C THR A 74 -5.12 3.38 -7.85
N GLY A 75 -5.79 2.81 -6.86
CA GLY A 75 -5.55 1.47 -6.33
C GLY A 75 -6.20 0.36 -7.16
N TYR A 76 -6.51 -0.74 -6.48
CA TYR A 76 -7.05 -1.95 -7.10
C TYR A 76 -8.37 -2.35 -6.47
N THR A 77 -9.18 -3.05 -7.24
CA THR A 77 -10.45 -3.59 -6.74
C THR A 77 -10.26 -4.83 -5.86
N SER A 78 -11.29 -5.22 -5.10
CA SER A 78 -11.27 -6.45 -4.30
C SER A 78 -10.96 -7.68 -5.17
N SER A 79 -11.56 -7.78 -6.36
CA SER A 79 -11.29 -8.92 -7.25
C SER A 79 -9.86 -8.95 -7.79
N GLU A 80 -9.28 -7.79 -8.09
CA GLU A 80 -7.89 -7.67 -8.54
C GLU A 80 -6.90 -8.09 -7.46
N LEU A 81 -7.09 -7.64 -6.21
CA LEU A 81 -6.24 -8.01 -5.07
C LEU A 81 -6.29 -9.53 -4.80
N ASN A 82 -7.49 -10.12 -4.83
CA ASN A 82 -7.63 -11.59 -4.71
C ASN A 82 -6.98 -12.32 -5.88
N ASN A 83 -7.08 -11.79 -7.10
CA ASN A 83 -6.42 -12.36 -8.27
C ASN A 83 -4.88 -12.29 -8.18
N MET A 84 -4.32 -11.23 -7.58
CA MET A 84 -2.89 -11.15 -7.30
C MET A 84 -2.47 -12.27 -6.33
N PHE A 85 -3.21 -12.46 -5.24
CA PHE A 85 -2.97 -13.55 -4.30
C PHE A 85 -3.06 -14.93 -4.98
N ALA A 86 -4.10 -15.15 -5.79
CA ALA A 86 -4.31 -16.43 -6.51
C ALA A 86 -3.20 -16.76 -7.52
N LYS A 87 -2.47 -15.76 -8.02
CA LYS A 87 -1.34 -15.94 -8.94
C LYS A 87 -0.02 -16.26 -8.24
N LEU A 88 0.05 -16.17 -6.92
CA LEU A 88 1.26 -16.54 -6.17
C LEU A 88 1.50 -18.06 -6.25
N PRO A 89 2.76 -18.52 -6.16
CA PRO A 89 3.08 -19.92 -5.89
C PRO A 89 2.28 -20.49 -4.71
N SER A 90 1.89 -21.77 -4.81
CA SER A 90 0.98 -22.40 -3.83
C SER A 90 1.56 -22.47 -2.41
N ASP A 91 2.88 -22.64 -2.29
CA ASP A 91 3.61 -22.58 -1.02
C ASP A 91 3.53 -21.18 -0.37
N LEU A 92 3.62 -20.12 -1.16
CA LEU A 92 3.43 -18.75 -0.67
C LEU A 92 1.97 -18.46 -0.30
N GLN A 93 1.01 -18.96 -1.08
CA GLN A 93 -0.41 -18.85 -0.72
C GLN A 93 -0.68 -19.51 0.64
N LEU A 94 -0.11 -20.70 0.88
CA LEU A 94 -0.23 -21.39 2.17
C LEU A 94 0.41 -20.61 3.31
N GLN A 95 1.64 -20.10 3.14
CA GLN A 95 2.32 -19.32 4.16
C GLN A 95 1.57 -18.03 4.52
N ILE A 96 1.10 -17.27 3.52
CA ILE A 96 0.31 -16.04 3.75
C ILE A 96 -1.02 -16.39 4.41
N THR A 97 -1.66 -17.48 4.02
CA THR A 97 -2.91 -17.93 4.65
C THR A 97 -2.69 -18.27 6.12
N GLU A 98 -1.63 -19.01 6.47
CA GLU A 98 -1.30 -19.32 7.86
C GLU A 98 -0.92 -18.07 8.65
N TYR A 99 -0.19 -17.13 8.06
CA TYR A 99 0.03 -15.81 8.65
C TYR A 99 -1.29 -15.10 8.99
N CYS A 100 -2.23 -15.06 8.04
CA CYS A 100 -3.55 -14.46 8.25
C CYS A 100 -4.31 -15.18 9.37
N LYS A 101 -4.29 -16.51 9.43
CA LYS A 101 -4.86 -17.27 10.55
C LYS A 101 -4.24 -16.86 11.88
N GLY A 102 -2.93 -16.66 11.92
CA GLY A 102 -2.24 -16.19 13.12
C GLY A 102 -2.72 -14.84 13.64
N VAL A 103 -2.92 -13.90 12.72
CA VAL A 103 -3.51 -12.58 13.06
C VAL A 103 -4.91 -12.77 13.65
N ASN A 104 -5.75 -13.56 12.98
CA ASN A 104 -7.13 -13.82 13.44
C ASN A 104 -7.19 -14.59 14.76
N ASP A 105 -6.25 -15.49 15.05
CA ASP A 105 -6.15 -16.16 16.36
C ASP A 105 -5.94 -15.16 17.49
N THR A 106 -5.17 -14.09 17.25
CA THR A 106 -4.94 -13.04 18.24
C THR A 106 -6.19 -12.19 18.44
N ILE A 107 -6.88 -11.84 17.35
CA ILE A 107 -8.15 -11.10 17.42
C ILE A 107 -9.19 -11.93 18.18
N GLU A 108 -9.30 -13.23 17.88
CA GLU A 108 -10.16 -14.17 18.58
C GLU A 108 -9.83 -14.25 20.06
N ALA A 109 -8.54 -14.34 20.43
CA ALA A 109 -8.11 -14.36 21.82
C ALA A 109 -8.46 -13.05 22.56
N VAL A 110 -8.37 -11.90 21.89
CA VAL A 110 -8.84 -10.60 22.42
C VAL A 110 -10.36 -10.62 22.62
N TYR A 111 -11.13 -11.06 21.62
CA TYR A 111 -12.60 -11.07 21.68
C TYR A 111 -13.13 -12.09 22.70
N ALA A 112 -12.42 -13.21 22.91
CA ALA A 112 -12.68 -14.20 23.94
C ALA A 112 -12.24 -13.76 25.35
N GLY A 113 -11.54 -12.63 25.47
CA GLY A 113 -11.03 -12.10 26.74
C GLY A 113 -9.83 -12.85 27.32
N SER A 114 -9.16 -13.70 26.52
CA SER A 114 -7.93 -14.40 26.94
C SER A 114 -6.66 -13.58 26.73
N LEU A 115 -6.71 -12.55 25.87
CA LEU A 115 -5.71 -11.50 25.75
C LEU A 115 -6.32 -10.13 26.13
N PRO A 116 -5.50 -9.20 26.66
CA PRO A 116 -5.97 -7.85 26.93
C PRO A 116 -6.43 -7.16 25.64
N GLU A 117 -7.56 -6.48 25.69
CA GLU A 117 -8.09 -5.71 24.55
C GLU A 117 -7.25 -4.43 24.36
N PRO A 118 -6.57 -4.24 23.22
CA PRO A 118 -5.89 -3.00 22.90
C PRO A 118 -6.90 -1.85 22.78
N LEU A 119 -6.47 -0.63 23.13
CA LEU A 119 -7.31 0.57 23.05
C LEU A 119 -7.92 0.75 21.64
N GLU A 120 -7.15 0.42 20.61
CA GLU A 120 -7.56 0.54 19.21
C GLU A 120 -8.72 -0.39 18.87
N ILE A 121 -8.74 -1.61 19.40
CA ILE A 121 -9.88 -2.52 19.21
C ILE A 121 -11.11 -1.96 19.90
N ASN A 122 -10.97 -1.48 21.14
CA ASN A 122 -12.09 -0.89 21.86
C ASN A 122 -12.67 0.33 21.13
N LEU A 123 -11.79 1.21 20.65
CA LEU A 123 -12.14 2.41 19.90
C LEU A 123 -12.89 2.04 18.62
N PHE A 124 -12.34 1.15 17.79
CA PHE A 124 -12.96 0.80 16.51
C PHE A 124 -14.26 0.02 16.69
N LYS A 125 -14.25 -0.99 17.56
CA LYS A 125 -15.40 -1.87 17.80
C LYS A 125 -16.55 -1.12 18.45
N ASN A 126 -16.29 -0.42 19.56
CA ASN A 126 -17.34 0.13 20.42
C ASN A 126 -17.57 1.63 20.19
N THR A 127 -16.51 2.44 20.13
CA THR A 127 -16.65 3.91 20.04
C THR A 127 -17.02 4.36 18.62
N LEU A 128 -16.41 3.76 17.60
CA LEU A 128 -16.63 4.06 16.19
C LEU A 128 -17.69 3.14 15.54
N GLY A 129 -18.21 2.17 16.31
CA GLY A 129 -19.35 1.34 15.89
C GLY A 129 -19.07 0.36 14.75
N LEU A 130 -17.81 -0.03 14.52
CA LEU A 130 -17.43 -0.91 13.42
C LEU A 130 -17.61 -2.39 13.74
N GLY A 131 -17.77 -2.76 15.01
CA GLY A 131 -18.05 -4.14 15.43
C GLY A 131 -16.94 -5.13 15.02
N ASP A 132 -17.29 -6.05 14.12
CA ASP A 132 -16.42 -7.09 13.53
C ASP A 132 -15.85 -6.71 12.16
N ASP A 133 -15.99 -5.46 11.71
CA ASP A 133 -15.35 -4.95 10.50
C ASP A 133 -14.08 -4.17 10.87
N LEU A 134 -13.05 -4.82 11.44
CA LEU A 134 -11.86 -4.09 11.89
C LEU A 134 -11.03 -3.56 10.71
N PHE A 135 -10.98 -4.29 9.59
CA PHE A 135 -10.13 -4.00 8.44
C PHE A 135 -10.86 -3.39 7.23
N GLY A 136 -12.18 -3.19 7.29
CA GLY A 136 -12.95 -2.54 6.23
C GLY A 136 -13.19 -3.43 5.00
N ASN A 137 -13.27 -4.74 5.18
CA ASN A 137 -13.51 -5.74 4.13
C ASN A 137 -14.83 -6.51 4.30
N LYS A 138 -15.62 -6.22 5.34
CA LYS A 138 -16.94 -6.84 5.53
C LYS A 138 -17.97 -6.45 4.49
N THR A 139 -17.87 -5.23 3.93
CA THR A 139 -18.88 -4.67 3.01
C THR A 139 -18.32 -4.48 1.61
N ASN A 140 -19.21 -4.52 0.60
CA ASN A 140 -18.81 -4.24 -0.77
C ASN A 140 -18.74 -2.73 -1.01
N ILE A 141 -17.54 -2.19 -0.91
CA ILE A 141 -17.20 -0.79 -1.17
C ILE A 141 -16.24 -0.64 -2.37
N SER A 142 -15.95 -1.76 -3.03
CA SER A 142 -15.16 -1.87 -4.25
C SER A 142 -16.03 -2.50 -5.35
N ASP A 143 -15.62 -3.63 -5.94
CA ASP A 143 -16.40 -4.41 -6.91
C ASP A 143 -17.08 -5.65 -6.31
N GLN A 144 -16.54 -6.21 -5.23
CA GLN A 144 -17.13 -7.32 -4.48
C GLN A 144 -16.81 -7.26 -2.98
N VAL A 145 -17.61 -7.98 -2.17
CA VAL A 145 -17.23 -8.35 -0.80
C VAL A 145 -16.00 -9.26 -0.86
N ASP A 146 -15.08 -9.11 0.10
CA ASP A 146 -13.94 -10.01 0.22
C ASP A 146 -14.43 -11.47 0.39
N PRO A 147 -14.09 -12.39 -0.54
CA PRO A 147 -14.60 -13.75 -0.53
C PRO A 147 -14.04 -14.60 0.63
N ASN A 148 -12.95 -14.15 1.26
CA ASN A 148 -12.34 -14.84 2.39
C ASN A 148 -12.83 -14.31 3.74
N TYR A 149 -13.51 -13.16 3.78
CA TYR A 149 -14.09 -12.65 5.03
C TYR A 149 -15.13 -13.64 5.56
N ALA A 150 -15.05 -13.97 6.85
CA ALA A 150 -16.06 -14.77 7.53
C ALA A 150 -16.45 -14.14 8.86
N ALA A 151 -17.75 -14.00 9.12
CA ALA A 151 -18.25 -13.58 10.43
C ALA A 151 -17.95 -14.63 11.51
N ALA A 152 -18.16 -14.26 12.77
CA ALA A 152 -17.95 -15.11 13.93
C ALA A 152 -18.60 -16.50 13.79
N GLY A 153 -17.81 -17.55 14.00
CA GLY A 153 -18.20 -18.95 13.82
C GLY A 153 -17.03 -19.85 13.45
N GLY A 154 -17.25 -21.16 13.42
CA GLY A 154 -16.23 -22.13 13.02
C GLY A 154 -14.98 -22.09 13.90
N GLU A 155 -13.80 -21.91 13.28
CA GLU A 155 -12.49 -21.86 13.95
C GLU A 155 -12.31 -20.57 14.79
N TRP A 156 -13.00 -19.47 14.45
CA TRP A 156 -12.96 -18.19 15.18
C TRP A 156 -14.37 -17.80 15.67
N PRO A 157 -14.87 -18.43 16.74
CA PRO A 157 -16.27 -18.32 17.17
C PRO A 157 -16.67 -16.96 17.72
N ASN A 158 -15.73 -16.11 18.15
CA ASN A 158 -16.03 -14.78 18.72
C ASN A 158 -15.73 -13.64 17.74
N ALA A 159 -14.62 -13.74 17.00
CA ALA A 159 -14.16 -12.67 16.10
C ALA A 159 -14.45 -12.91 14.62
N GLY A 160 -14.54 -14.16 14.18
CA GLY A 160 -14.55 -14.50 12.74
C GLY A 160 -13.17 -14.38 12.10
N PHE A 161 -13.12 -14.52 10.77
CA PHE A 161 -11.91 -14.38 9.95
C PHE A 161 -11.96 -13.04 9.20
N GLN A 162 -11.32 -12.02 9.78
CA GLN A 162 -11.36 -10.64 9.31
C GLN A 162 -10.09 -10.22 8.58
N PHE A 163 -8.90 -10.61 9.06
CA PHE A 163 -7.64 -10.33 8.37
C PHE A 163 -7.40 -11.40 7.30
N THR A 164 -7.71 -11.09 6.05
CA THR A 164 -7.68 -12.03 4.93
C THR A 164 -6.41 -11.88 4.08
N PRO A 165 -6.15 -12.83 3.14
CA PRO A 165 -5.11 -12.63 2.13
C PRO A 165 -5.29 -11.35 1.32
N GLU A 166 -6.54 -10.93 1.05
CA GLU A 166 -6.83 -9.65 0.38
C GLU A 166 -6.30 -8.47 1.19
N ILE A 167 -6.50 -8.45 2.52
CA ILE A 167 -5.94 -7.41 3.39
C ILE A 167 -4.41 -7.42 3.36
N ALA A 168 -3.79 -8.59 3.42
CA ALA A 168 -2.33 -8.70 3.37
C ALA A 168 -1.76 -8.13 2.06
N VAL A 169 -2.40 -8.43 0.92
CA VAL A 169 -2.01 -7.89 -0.39
C VAL A 169 -2.29 -6.39 -0.48
N ALA A 170 -3.42 -5.90 0.03
CA ALA A 170 -3.74 -4.47 0.05
C ALA A 170 -2.67 -3.66 0.80
N ILE A 171 -2.22 -4.14 1.97
CA ILE A 171 -1.14 -3.50 2.74
C ILE A 171 0.18 -3.54 1.96
N ALA A 172 0.51 -4.66 1.33
CA ALA A 172 1.73 -4.79 0.54
C ALA A 172 1.74 -3.83 -0.67
N VAL A 173 0.62 -3.72 -1.39
CA VAL A 173 0.44 -2.77 -2.50
C VAL A 173 0.60 -1.34 -2.01
N LEU A 174 -0.04 -0.98 -0.90
CA LEU A 174 0.08 0.35 -0.31
C LEU A 174 1.55 0.69 -0.03
N GLN A 175 2.27 -0.18 0.69
CA GLN A 175 3.64 0.09 1.12
C GLN A 175 4.63 0.13 -0.04
N ILE A 176 4.53 -0.82 -0.98
CA ILE A 176 5.54 -0.98 -2.02
C ILE A 176 5.20 -0.19 -3.27
N ARG A 177 3.96 -0.31 -3.76
CA ARG A 177 3.58 0.30 -5.03
C ARG A 177 3.25 1.78 -4.84
N GLN A 178 2.34 2.09 -3.93
CA GLN A 178 1.85 3.45 -3.76
C GLN A 178 2.90 4.36 -3.14
N PHE A 179 3.48 3.97 -2.00
CA PHE A 179 4.51 4.78 -1.36
C PHE A 179 5.91 4.59 -1.96
N GLY A 180 6.27 3.37 -2.37
CA GLY A 180 7.63 3.03 -2.76
C GLY A 180 7.98 3.22 -4.23
N SER A 181 7.00 3.38 -5.13
CA SER A 181 7.27 3.37 -6.58
C SER A 181 6.50 4.39 -7.42
N ALA A 182 5.46 5.01 -6.88
CA ALA A 182 4.65 5.97 -7.64
C ALA A 182 5.18 7.40 -7.45
N SER A 183 5.31 8.14 -8.54
CA SER A 183 5.54 9.58 -8.56
C SER A 183 4.84 10.11 -9.81
N PHE A 184 3.68 10.73 -9.62
CA PHE A 184 2.84 11.24 -10.71
C PHE A 184 2.91 12.76 -10.70
N ASP A 185 3.55 13.37 -11.71
CA ASP A 185 3.56 14.84 -11.87
C ASP A 185 3.65 15.29 -13.34
N GLU A 186 3.54 14.36 -14.30
CA GLU A 186 3.60 14.67 -15.74
C GLU A 186 2.57 15.72 -16.20
N PRO A 187 1.32 15.76 -15.66
CA PRO A 187 0.38 16.84 -16.02
C PRO A 187 0.85 18.24 -15.60
N SER A 188 1.42 18.38 -14.41
CA SER A 188 1.97 19.66 -13.96
C SER A 188 3.24 20.03 -14.73
N ARG A 189 4.08 19.04 -15.07
CA ARG A 189 5.22 19.20 -15.98
C ARG A 189 4.76 19.74 -17.35
N LEU A 190 3.74 19.14 -17.96
CA LEU A 190 3.19 19.60 -19.24
C LEU A 190 2.64 21.04 -19.15
N THR A 191 1.96 21.37 -18.04
CA THR A 191 1.45 22.73 -17.79
C THR A 191 2.58 23.75 -17.73
N GLU A 192 3.66 23.43 -17.01
CA GLU A 192 4.85 24.28 -16.92
C GLU A 192 5.49 24.49 -18.30
N LEU A 193 5.69 23.41 -19.08
CA LEU A 193 6.24 23.51 -20.44
C LEU A 193 5.38 24.39 -21.35
N ASN A 194 4.07 24.19 -21.37
CA ASN A 194 3.15 25.04 -22.15
C ASN A 194 3.28 26.52 -21.73
N SER A 195 3.40 26.80 -20.43
CA SER A 195 3.56 28.17 -19.94
C SER A 195 4.87 28.84 -20.37
N LEU A 196 5.96 28.07 -20.48
CA LEU A 196 7.25 28.56 -20.97
C LEU A 196 7.19 28.85 -22.46
N VAL A 197 6.59 27.96 -23.24
CA VAL A 197 6.37 28.14 -24.68
C VAL A 197 5.49 29.36 -24.97
N ASP A 198 4.40 29.54 -24.25
CA ASP A 198 3.50 30.69 -24.41
C ASP A 198 4.21 32.02 -24.14
N LYS A 199 5.09 32.04 -23.14
CA LYS A 199 5.74 33.27 -22.69
C LYS A 199 6.98 33.63 -23.50
N PHE A 200 7.76 32.64 -23.92
CA PHE A 200 9.09 32.86 -24.52
C PHE A 200 9.19 32.38 -25.98
N GLY A 201 8.12 31.79 -26.52
CA GLY A 201 8.11 31.12 -27.82
C GLY A 201 8.70 29.72 -27.74
N ALA A 202 8.45 28.90 -28.77
CA ALA A 202 8.81 27.47 -28.76
C ALA A 202 10.31 27.23 -28.49
N THR A 203 11.22 27.85 -29.25
CA THR A 203 12.66 27.62 -29.09
C THR A 203 13.18 28.00 -27.69
N THR A 204 12.96 29.24 -27.26
CA THR A 204 13.45 29.72 -25.96
C THR A 204 12.74 29.00 -24.80
N GLY A 205 11.46 28.65 -24.96
CA GLY A 205 10.70 27.92 -23.96
C GLY A 205 11.24 26.50 -23.74
N ASP A 206 11.66 25.83 -24.82
CA ASP A 206 12.34 24.52 -24.77
C ASP A 206 13.66 24.61 -24.01
N GLU A 207 14.49 25.59 -24.37
CA GLU A 207 15.80 25.77 -23.75
C GLU A 207 15.69 26.02 -22.24
N ILE A 208 14.71 26.84 -21.82
CA ILE A 208 14.44 27.06 -20.39
C ILE A 208 13.89 25.80 -19.73
N TRP A 209 13.04 25.04 -20.42
CA TRP A 209 12.49 23.78 -19.91
C TRP A 209 13.60 22.76 -19.64
N ASP A 210 14.49 22.55 -20.60
CA ASP A 210 15.60 21.60 -20.50
C ASP A 210 16.58 21.99 -19.39
N ASP A 211 16.78 23.29 -19.14
CA ASP A 211 17.59 23.79 -18.01
C ASP A 211 16.95 23.50 -16.65
N LEU A 212 15.61 23.58 -16.55
CA LEU A 212 14.87 23.38 -15.30
C LEU A 212 14.55 21.90 -15.00
N ASN A 213 14.31 21.12 -16.05
CA ASN A 213 13.83 19.75 -16.01
C ASN A 213 14.75 18.84 -16.83
N PHE A 214 16.07 18.96 -16.63
CA PHE A 214 17.06 18.14 -17.31
C PHE A 214 16.73 16.65 -17.15
N LEU A 215 16.67 15.93 -18.27
CA LEU A 215 16.36 14.51 -18.25
C LEU A 215 17.48 13.70 -17.56
N ASN A 216 18.72 14.17 -17.71
CA ASN A 216 19.89 13.57 -17.09
C ASN A 216 20.97 14.63 -16.83
N ASP A 217 21.40 14.74 -15.57
CA ASP A 217 22.59 15.52 -15.18
C ASP A 217 23.81 14.58 -15.09
N PRO A 218 24.78 14.67 -16.01
CA PRO A 218 25.97 13.82 -16.00
C PRO A 218 26.89 14.06 -14.80
N LEU A 219 26.69 15.14 -14.03
CA LEU A 219 27.44 15.46 -12.81
C LEU A 219 26.73 15.01 -11.53
N ALA A 220 25.54 14.40 -11.64
CA ALA A 220 24.82 13.89 -10.49
C ALA A 220 25.62 12.76 -9.80
N PRO A 221 25.81 12.79 -8.47
CA PRO A 221 26.43 11.69 -7.74
C PRO A 221 25.61 10.39 -7.89
N VAL A 222 26.25 9.31 -8.34
CA VAL A 222 25.56 8.02 -8.53
C VAL A 222 26.03 6.94 -7.54
N THR A 223 25.14 5.98 -7.26
CA THR A 223 25.44 4.81 -6.40
C THR A 223 26.51 3.89 -6.97
N VAL A 224 26.56 3.74 -8.30
CA VAL A 224 27.54 2.91 -9.02
C VAL A 224 28.37 3.81 -9.94
N PRO A 225 29.53 4.32 -9.45
CA PRO A 225 30.34 5.27 -10.19
C PRO A 225 31.06 4.62 -11.37
N ASP A 226 31.13 5.34 -12.49
CA ASP A 226 32.01 4.98 -13.60
C ASP A 226 33.30 5.81 -13.53
N GLY A 227 34.43 5.15 -13.29
CA GLY A 227 35.74 5.79 -13.26
C GLY A 227 36.21 6.34 -14.60
N THR A 228 35.51 6.03 -15.69
CA THR A 228 35.79 6.53 -17.05
C THR A 228 34.98 7.77 -17.41
N THR A 229 33.96 8.14 -16.63
CA THR A 229 33.11 9.31 -16.88
C THR A 229 33.57 10.50 -16.03
N PRO A 230 33.86 11.68 -16.63
CA PRO A 230 34.21 12.88 -15.87
C PRO A 230 33.07 13.28 -14.92
N GLY A 231 33.37 13.49 -13.63
CA GLY A 231 32.37 13.93 -12.64
C GLY A 231 31.66 12.82 -11.85
N PHE A 232 32.01 11.55 -12.04
CA PHE A 232 31.38 10.38 -11.39
C PHE A 232 29.89 10.21 -11.69
N GLY A 233 29.43 10.53 -12.90
CA GLY A 233 28.17 10.00 -13.45
C GLY A 233 28.29 8.50 -13.78
N GLY A 234 27.16 7.77 -13.79
CA GLY A 234 27.12 6.33 -14.09
C GLY A 234 26.84 6.03 -15.57
N PRO A 235 27.10 4.81 -16.06
CA PRO A 235 26.98 4.45 -17.48
C PRO A 235 25.55 4.47 -18.03
N LEU A 236 24.55 4.53 -17.14
CA LEU A 236 23.12 4.61 -17.50
C LEU A 236 22.63 6.03 -17.78
N ALA A 237 23.42 7.05 -17.44
CA ALA A 237 23.09 8.45 -17.69
C ALA A 237 22.93 8.73 -19.20
N TYR A 238 23.71 8.06 -20.06
CA TYR A 238 23.87 8.43 -21.47
C TYR A 238 22.78 7.90 -22.43
N HIS A 239 21.87 7.01 -22.00
CA HIS A 239 21.07 6.18 -22.92
C HIS A 239 19.58 6.49 -23.02
N ALA A 240 19.07 7.50 -22.32
CA ALA A 240 17.67 7.90 -22.39
C ALA A 240 17.55 9.28 -23.05
N GLU A 241 17.68 9.34 -24.37
CA GLU A 241 17.23 10.49 -25.16
C GLU A 241 15.94 10.05 -25.89
N PRO A 242 14.77 10.65 -25.62
CA PRO A 242 13.53 10.27 -26.28
C PRO A 242 13.61 10.56 -27.79
N GLU A 243 12.90 9.78 -28.61
CA GLU A 243 12.86 9.96 -30.07
C GLU A 243 12.30 11.33 -30.49
N SER A 244 11.55 11.98 -29.60
CA SER A 244 10.99 13.32 -29.78
C SER A 244 11.15 14.15 -28.51
N GLY A 245 11.67 15.37 -28.64
CA GLY A 245 11.80 16.30 -27.53
C GLY A 245 10.45 16.71 -26.92
N PRO A 246 10.45 17.20 -25.67
CA PRO A 246 9.24 17.45 -24.88
C PRO A 246 8.27 18.45 -25.56
N ILE A 247 8.75 19.43 -26.33
CA ILE A 247 7.89 20.33 -27.11
C ILE A 247 7.05 19.63 -28.17
N ALA A 248 7.60 18.62 -28.86
CA ALA A 248 6.86 17.89 -29.88
C ALA A 248 5.69 17.09 -29.27
N LEU A 249 5.83 16.67 -28.00
CA LEU A 249 4.76 16.06 -27.23
C LEU A 249 3.76 17.12 -26.75
N ALA A 250 4.24 18.24 -26.20
CA ALA A 250 3.37 19.33 -25.73
C ALA A 250 2.49 19.92 -26.84
N ALA A 251 3.00 19.99 -28.07
CA ALA A 251 2.25 20.43 -29.24
C ALA A 251 1.05 19.53 -29.58
N GLN A 252 1.02 18.27 -29.12
CA GLN A 252 -0.13 17.37 -29.25
C GLN A 252 -1.20 17.64 -28.19
N PHE A 253 -0.83 18.29 -27.08
CA PHE A 253 -1.67 18.56 -25.92
C PHE A 253 -1.62 20.05 -25.50
N PRO A 254 -1.90 20.99 -26.43
CA PRO A 254 -1.84 22.41 -26.12
C PRO A 254 -2.93 22.77 -25.11
N HIS A 255 -2.54 23.34 -23.98
CA HIS A 255 -3.44 23.71 -22.89
C HIS A 255 -4.34 22.56 -22.41
N TYR A 256 -3.79 21.35 -22.34
CA TYR A 256 -4.52 20.19 -21.83
C TYR A 256 -4.92 20.39 -20.36
N ASP A 257 -6.22 20.46 -20.12
CA ASP A 257 -6.80 20.51 -18.78
C ASP A 257 -7.00 19.09 -18.26
N TYR A 258 -6.00 18.61 -17.53
CA TYR A 258 -6.01 17.28 -16.93
C TYR A 258 -7.17 17.08 -15.96
N GLU A 259 -7.48 18.08 -15.14
CA GLU A 259 -8.56 17.98 -14.15
C GLU A 259 -9.92 17.87 -14.84
N ALA A 260 -10.17 18.69 -15.86
CA ALA A 260 -11.40 18.57 -16.65
C ALA A 260 -11.52 17.24 -17.40
N ALA A 261 -10.39 16.60 -17.77
CA ALA A 261 -10.39 15.30 -18.42
C ALA A 261 -10.66 14.13 -17.45
N LEU A 262 -10.56 14.33 -16.15
CA LEU A 262 -10.85 13.33 -15.12
C LEU A 262 -12.33 13.31 -14.70
N GLU A 263 -13.10 14.37 -14.98
CA GLU A 263 -14.52 14.45 -14.64
C GLU A 263 -15.34 13.50 -15.55
N PRO A 264 -16.24 12.66 -15.00
CA PRO A 264 -17.11 11.83 -15.82
C PRO A 264 -18.07 12.71 -16.65
N GLY A 265 -18.06 12.53 -17.97
CA GLY A 265 -19.00 13.18 -18.89
C GLY A 265 -20.44 12.65 -18.83
#